data_AF-A0A2M6ZYA8-F1
#
_entry.id   AF-A0A2M6ZYA8-F1
#
_cell.length_a   1.000
_cell.length_b   1.000
_cell.length_c   1.000
_cell.angle_alpha   90.00
_cell.angle_beta   90.00
_cell.angle_gamma   90.00
#
_symmetry.space_group_name_H-M   'P 1'
#
loop_
_entity.id
_entity.type
_entity.pdbx_description
1 polymer ?
#
loop_
_entity_poly.entity_id
_entity_poly.type
_entity_poly.pdbx_seq_one_letter_code
_entity_poly.pdbx_strand_id
1 'polypeptide(L)'
;VDITTSEFATTQLGADRALAEIERLSPSEIIAPRDSESPQLSVGPTQLDDRWFELETARQTLLAHFEVASLEGYGCAHLPLAIRAAGAIIHYLEETQKGALLPKLSTYSTESFMVLDAQTRRNLELFQSSQLGTSSGSLLSVIDLTKTPMGGRLLKKWLGQPLLDITLLNQRQEAVVWFVANTARRIETINALGRLADLERLINRVRSGIAIPRELVSLRRSLEAVPQIRAIVENESSPLSWLASEIKPCVEVVDLISRAIVEEASGVVGEGGVIKPGFSPQLDQIRSASRNAKQYLADLERKERERTEIKSLKVGYNKVFGYYIEVTSPHLSRVPEDYIRKQTLVGAERFFTPELKEYESLILNAQERI
;
A
#
# COMPACT_ATOMS: atom_id res chain seq x y z
N VAL A 1 9.22 15.42 0.28
CA VAL A 1 8.14 14.45 0.51
C VAL A 1 8.57 13.11 -0.04
N ASP A 2 8.24 12.01 0.63
CA ASP A 2 8.28 10.67 0.05
C ASP A 2 6.85 10.13 0.00
N ILE A 3 6.29 10.03 -1.21
CA ILE A 3 4.92 9.59 -1.45
C ILE A 3 4.74 8.12 -1.05
N THR A 4 5.79 7.30 -1.18
CA THR A 4 5.74 5.87 -0.86
C THR A 4 5.67 5.62 0.64
N THR A 5 6.22 6.54 1.45
CA THR A 5 6.20 6.50 2.92
C THR A 5 5.24 7.53 3.54
N SER A 6 4.61 8.39 2.72
CA SER A 6 3.83 9.56 3.16
C SER A 6 4.60 10.49 4.10
N GLU A 7 5.95 10.44 4.07
CA GLU A 7 6.79 11.34 4.85
C GLU A 7 6.69 12.74 4.26
N PHE A 8 6.20 13.67 5.08
CA PHE A 8 6.14 15.08 4.73
C PHE A 8 6.81 15.91 5.82
N ALA A 9 7.90 16.57 5.44
CA ALA A 9 8.70 17.37 6.33
C ALA A 9 9.08 18.69 5.67
N THR A 10 9.24 19.73 6.48
CA THR A 10 9.65 21.07 6.02
C THR A 10 10.70 21.68 6.95
N THR A 11 11.49 22.58 6.39
CA THR A 11 12.52 23.34 7.10
C THR A 11 12.76 24.68 6.39
N GLN A 12 13.43 25.61 7.05
CA GLN A 12 13.85 26.89 6.49
C GLN A 12 15.33 27.11 6.79
N LEU A 13 16.12 27.29 5.73
CA LEU A 13 17.58 27.36 5.79
C LEU A 13 18.09 28.61 5.07
N GLY A 14 19.30 29.04 5.45
CA GLY A 14 20.07 30.00 4.65
C GLY A 14 20.48 29.39 3.31
N ALA A 15 20.71 30.24 2.30
CA ALA A 15 21.06 29.80 0.94
C ALA A 15 22.36 28.98 0.91
N ASP A 16 23.30 29.28 1.80
CA ASP A 16 24.55 28.57 2.02
C ASP A 16 24.36 27.11 2.46
N ARG A 17 23.34 26.85 3.29
CA ARG A 17 23.01 25.50 3.81
C ARG A 17 22.03 24.74 2.92
N ALA A 18 21.24 25.43 2.10
CA ALA A 18 20.20 24.83 1.27
C ALA A 18 20.75 23.81 0.26
N LEU A 19 21.89 24.11 -0.38
CA LEU A 19 22.50 23.21 -1.36
C LEU A 19 22.93 21.87 -0.75
N ALA A 20 23.64 21.91 0.38
CA ALA A 20 24.08 20.72 1.09
C ALA A 20 22.89 19.84 1.55
N GLU A 21 21.76 20.46 1.84
CA GLU A 21 20.53 19.77 2.23
C GLU A 21 19.80 19.14 1.05
N ILE A 22 19.75 19.81 -0.10
CA ILE A 22 19.20 19.23 -1.34
C ILE A 22 20.03 18.00 -1.74
N GLU A 23 21.36 18.10 -1.69
CA GLU A 23 22.25 16.97 -1.97
C GLU A 23 22.09 15.83 -0.96
N ARG A 24 21.82 16.15 0.33
CA ARG A 24 21.50 15.15 1.36
C ARG A 24 20.24 14.37 1.01
N LEU A 25 19.18 15.10 0.68
CA LEU A 25 17.87 14.55 0.37
C LEU A 25 17.92 13.72 -0.90
N SER A 26 18.81 14.08 -1.84
CA SER A 26 18.97 13.41 -3.13
C SER A 26 17.61 13.19 -3.81
N PRO A 27 16.80 14.27 -3.97
CA PRO A 27 15.42 14.14 -4.40
C PRO A 27 15.37 13.63 -5.85
N SER A 28 14.41 12.75 -6.14
CA SER A 28 14.14 12.31 -7.52
C SER A 28 13.51 13.41 -8.38
N GLU A 29 12.91 14.42 -7.74
CA GLU A 29 12.27 15.55 -8.38
C GLU A 29 12.34 16.79 -7.48
N ILE A 30 12.59 17.96 -8.07
CA ILE A 30 12.65 19.25 -7.38
C ILE A 30 11.58 20.16 -7.96
N ILE A 31 10.77 20.80 -7.11
CA ILE A 31 9.73 21.74 -7.53
C ILE A 31 10.21 23.15 -7.18
N ALA A 32 10.17 24.07 -8.16
CA ALA A 32 10.60 25.45 -7.97
C ALA A 32 9.65 26.45 -8.65
N PRO A 33 9.61 27.72 -8.19
CA PRO A 33 8.95 28.80 -8.90
C PRO A 33 9.57 29.01 -10.29
N ARG A 34 8.78 29.47 -11.26
CA ARG A 34 9.22 29.71 -12.64
C ARG A 34 10.36 30.73 -12.73
N ASP A 35 10.27 31.78 -11.93
CA ASP A 35 11.20 32.91 -11.99
C ASP A 35 12.34 32.82 -10.96
N SER A 36 12.58 31.64 -10.38
CA SER A 36 13.67 31.47 -9.41
C SER A 36 15.04 31.33 -10.08
N GLU A 37 16.01 32.13 -9.64
CA GLU A 37 17.43 31.87 -9.89
C GLU A 37 17.83 30.58 -9.16
N SER A 38 17.64 29.45 -9.83
CA SER A 38 17.99 28.16 -9.28
C SER A 38 19.52 28.01 -9.32
N PRO A 39 20.17 27.66 -8.19
CA PRO A 39 21.58 27.28 -8.24
C PRO A 39 21.74 26.05 -9.15
N GLN A 40 22.97 25.71 -9.54
CA GLN A 40 23.20 24.49 -10.33
C GLN A 40 22.85 23.26 -9.50
N LEU A 41 21.66 22.71 -9.75
CA LEU A 41 21.13 21.52 -9.09
C LEU A 41 21.48 20.27 -9.89
N SER A 42 21.58 19.14 -9.19
CA SER A 42 21.83 17.83 -9.82
C SER A 42 20.63 17.31 -10.64
N VAL A 43 19.42 17.77 -10.31
CA VAL A 43 18.16 17.46 -11.02
C VAL A 43 17.53 18.78 -11.44
N GLY A 44 17.11 18.88 -12.70
CA GLY A 44 16.43 20.08 -13.21
C GLY A 44 15.07 20.28 -12.51
N PRO A 45 14.70 21.51 -12.12
CA PRO A 45 13.46 21.73 -11.39
C PRO A 45 12.23 21.62 -12.30
N THR A 46 11.19 20.95 -11.81
CA THR A 46 9.83 21.06 -12.33
C THR A 46 9.28 22.43 -11.91
N GLN A 47 8.97 23.27 -12.91
CA GLN A 47 8.51 24.63 -12.66
C GLN A 47 7.01 24.68 -12.39
N LEU A 48 6.64 25.29 -11.28
CA LEU A 48 5.26 25.55 -10.89
C LEU A 48 5.00 27.06 -10.86
N ASP A 49 3.76 27.47 -11.11
CA ASP A 49 3.35 28.88 -11.07
C ASP A 49 3.64 29.51 -9.70
N ASP A 50 4.24 30.70 -9.72
CA ASP A 50 4.73 31.43 -8.54
C ASP A 50 3.63 31.69 -7.51
N ARG A 51 2.36 31.80 -7.95
CA ARG A 51 1.20 31.98 -7.06
C ARG A 51 1.09 30.87 -6.00
N TRP A 52 1.53 29.65 -6.31
CA TRP A 52 1.48 28.51 -5.40
C TRP A 52 2.57 28.57 -4.33
N PHE A 53 3.58 29.39 -4.56
CA PHE A 53 4.57 29.74 -3.56
C PHE A 53 4.21 31.03 -2.83
N GLU A 54 3.07 31.69 -3.06
CA GLU A 54 2.67 32.83 -2.24
C GLU A 54 2.35 32.39 -0.81
N LEU A 55 2.81 33.15 0.19
CA LEU A 55 2.74 32.73 1.58
C LEU A 55 1.30 32.47 2.05
N GLU A 56 0.38 33.38 1.73
CA GLU A 56 -1.01 33.25 2.16
C GLU A 56 -1.71 32.08 1.45
N THR A 57 -1.50 31.93 0.13
CA THR A 57 -2.02 30.80 -0.65
C THR A 57 -1.50 29.47 -0.09
N ALA A 58 -0.19 29.33 0.04
CA ALA A 58 0.43 28.11 0.57
C ALA A 58 -0.02 27.79 2.01
N ARG A 59 -0.18 28.81 2.85
CA ARG A 59 -0.72 28.68 4.21
C ARG A 59 -2.15 28.16 4.18
N GLN A 60 -3.02 28.77 3.37
CA GLN A 60 -4.42 28.32 3.24
C GLN A 60 -4.50 26.89 2.71
N THR A 61 -3.68 26.53 1.73
CA THR A 61 -3.57 25.15 1.22
C THR A 61 -3.21 24.17 2.35
N LEU A 62 -2.23 24.49 3.18
CA LEU A 62 -1.84 23.64 4.32
C LEU A 62 -2.95 23.54 5.37
N LEU A 63 -3.58 24.65 5.75
CA LEU A 63 -4.66 24.66 6.74
C LEU A 63 -5.87 23.84 6.25
N ALA A 64 -6.22 23.98 4.97
CA ALA A 64 -7.30 23.21 4.34
C ALA A 64 -6.97 21.72 4.27
N HIS A 65 -5.77 21.37 3.80
CA HIS A 65 -5.33 19.97 3.66
C HIS A 65 -5.28 19.22 5.01
N PHE A 66 -4.83 19.89 6.07
CA PHE A 66 -4.75 19.29 7.41
C PHE A 66 -6.01 19.48 8.26
N GLU A 67 -7.00 20.24 7.77
CA GLU A 67 -8.23 20.58 8.49
C GLU A 67 -7.96 21.22 9.87
N VAL A 68 -7.00 22.15 9.93
CA VAL A 68 -6.58 22.83 11.17
C VAL A 68 -6.75 24.34 11.09
N ALA A 69 -6.91 24.97 12.25
CA ALA A 69 -7.03 26.42 12.36
C ALA A 69 -5.67 27.15 12.36
N SER A 70 -4.57 26.48 12.74
CA SER A 70 -3.24 27.07 12.78
C SER A 70 -2.13 26.05 12.51
N LEU A 71 -0.95 26.54 12.11
CA LEU A 71 0.25 25.73 11.89
C LEU A 71 1.18 25.66 13.12
N GLU A 72 0.75 26.18 14.27
CA GLU A 72 1.57 26.21 15.50
C GLU A 72 1.90 24.80 15.98
N GLY A 73 0.91 23.88 15.97
CA GLY A 73 1.10 22.48 16.34
C GLY A 73 2.06 21.70 15.41
N TYR A 74 2.38 22.24 14.25
CA TYR A 74 3.34 21.66 13.30
C TYR A 74 4.75 22.27 13.44
N GLY A 75 4.92 23.33 14.23
CA GLY A 75 6.21 23.97 14.48
C GLY A 75 6.74 24.83 13.34
N CYS A 76 5.98 25.05 12.26
CA CYS A 76 6.42 25.86 11.10
C CYS A 76 5.73 27.22 10.99
N ALA A 77 4.82 27.58 11.91
CA ALA A 77 4.05 28.83 11.82
C ALA A 77 4.91 30.11 11.66
N HIS A 78 6.13 30.09 12.21
CA HIS A 78 7.10 31.19 12.16
C HIS A 78 8.11 31.08 11.01
N LEU A 79 7.97 30.09 10.13
CA LEU A 79 8.90 29.76 9.04
C LEU A 79 8.25 30.00 7.67
N PRO A 80 8.17 31.25 7.17
CA PRO A 80 7.43 31.57 5.96
C PRO A 80 7.94 30.82 4.71
N LEU A 81 9.25 30.60 4.56
CA LEU A 81 9.77 29.87 3.40
C LEU A 81 9.41 28.38 3.45
N ALA A 82 9.40 27.80 4.66
CA ALA A 82 8.99 26.41 4.88
C ALA A 82 7.51 26.19 4.55
N ILE A 83 6.65 27.16 4.92
CA ILE A 83 5.22 27.17 4.59
C ILE A 83 5.02 27.25 3.08
N ARG A 84 5.68 28.20 2.41
CA ARG A 84 5.60 28.38 0.95
C ARG A 84 5.94 27.10 0.19
N ALA A 85 7.08 26.48 0.53
CA ALA A 85 7.50 25.23 -0.11
C ALA A 85 6.54 24.06 0.16
N ALA A 86 6.06 23.93 1.40
CA ALA A 86 5.15 22.85 1.78
C ALA A 86 3.77 22.98 1.08
N GLY A 87 3.20 24.19 1.02
CA GLY A 87 1.92 24.41 0.33
C GLY A 87 2.01 24.16 -1.17
N ALA A 88 3.10 24.60 -1.82
CA ALA A 88 3.34 24.32 -3.24
C ALA A 88 3.43 22.82 -3.53
N ILE A 89 4.07 22.04 -2.65
CA ILE A 89 4.15 20.57 -2.80
C ILE A 89 2.76 19.92 -2.70
N ILE A 90 1.89 20.37 -1.78
CA ILE A 90 0.53 19.83 -1.69
C ILE A 90 -0.21 20.04 -3.00
N HIS A 91 -0.20 21.28 -3.51
CA HIS A 91 -0.85 21.59 -4.77
C HIS A 91 -0.32 20.73 -5.93
N TYR A 92 1.00 20.58 -6.03
CA TYR A 92 1.61 19.72 -7.05
C TYR A 92 1.14 18.26 -6.94
N LEU A 93 1.02 17.72 -5.73
CA LEU A 93 0.54 16.36 -5.51
C LEU A 93 -0.95 16.21 -5.84
N GLU A 94 -1.78 17.23 -5.58
CA GLU A 94 -3.19 17.22 -5.97
C GLU A 94 -3.36 17.13 -7.50
N GLU A 95 -2.49 17.81 -8.27
CA GLU A 95 -2.52 17.77 -9.73
C GLU A 95 -1.97 16.46 -10.30
N THR A 96 -0.87 15.94 -9.73
CA THR A 96 -0.13 14.81 -10.31
C THR A 96 -0.49 13.45 -9.73
N GLN A 97 -0.96 13.39 -8.48
CA GLN A 97 -1.16 12.16 -7.71
C GLN A 97 -2.49 12.21 -6.96
N LYS A 98 -3.60 12.15 -7.72
CA LYS A 98 -4.96 12.11 -7.16
C LYS A 98 -5.09 10.96 -6.14
N GLY A 99 -5.20 11.30 -4.85
CA GLY A 99 -5.32 10.35 -3.74
C GLY A 99 -4.05 10.16 -2.89
N ALA A 100 -2.97 10.91 -3.13
CA ALA A 100 -1.83 10.97 -2.22
C ALA A 100 -2.21 11.69 -0.92
N LEU A 101 -2.17 10.97 0.21
CA LEU A 101 -2.56 11.49 1.53
C LEU A 101 -1.34 11.71 2.43
N LEU A 102 -0.96 12.96 2.64
CA LEU A 102 0.07 13.34 3.60
C LEU A 102 -0.58 13.65 4.97
N PRO A 103 -0.54 12.75 5.97
CA PRO A 103 -1.30 12.90 7.22
C PRO A 103 -0.73 13.96 8.16
N LYS A 104 0.58 14.20 8.06
CA LYS A 104 1.32 14.96 9.04
C LYS A 104 2.47 15.66 8.36
N LEU A 105 2.59 16.96 8.64
CA LEU A 105 3.80 17.72 8.38
C LEU A 105 4.71 17.65 9.60
N SER A 106 6.00 17.44 9.40
CA SER A 106 7.00 17.51 10.47
C SER A 106 7.99 18.63 10.18
N THR A 107 8.10 19.60 11.09
CA THR A 107 9.16 20.60 10.99
C THR A 107 10.44 20.04 11.57
N TYR A 108 11.55 20.18 10.85
CA TYR A 108 12.86 19.74 11.33
C TYR A 108 13.89 20.86 11.21
N SER A 109 14.92 20.78 12.07
CA SER A 109 16.08 21.66 12.02
C SER A 109 17.31 20.85 11.58
N THR A 110 18.13 21.45 10.72
CA THR A 110 19.45 20.90 10.39
C THR A 110 20.47 21.11 11.52
N GLU A 111 20.17 21.98 12.49
CA GLU A 111 21.09 22.33 13.60
C GLU A 111 21.19 21.23 14.66
N SER A 112 20.20 20.34 14.71
CA SER A 112 20.21 19.17 15.61
C SER A 112 21.16 18.06 15.13
N PHE A 113 21.76 18.22 13.94
CA PHE A 113 22.60 17.23 13.30
C PHE A 113 23.93 17.81 12.86
N MET A 114 24.94 16.96 12.75
CA MET A 114 26.22 17.33 12.17
C MET A 114 26.02 17.65 10.68
N VAL A 115 26.39 18.87 10.29
CA VAL A 115 26.41 19.27 8.88
C VAL A 115 27.57 18.56 8.20
N LEU A 116 27.24 17.72 7.22
CA LEU A 116 28.20 17.10 6.32
C LEU A 116 27.93 17.63 4.91
N ASP A 117 28.85 18.41 4.37
CA ASP A 117 28.77 18.85 2.97
C ASP A 117 28.88 17.66 2.01
N ALA A 118 28.48 17.85 0.75
CA ALA A 118 28.51 16.75 -0.21
C ALA A 118 29.92 16.23 -0.50
N GLN A 119 30.93 17.09 -0.49
CA GLN A 119 32.30 16.65 -0.70
C GLN A 119 32.75 15.69 0.41
N THR A 120 32.44 16.01 1.66
CA THR A 120 32.69 15.18 2.83
C THR A 120 31.93 13.86 2.73
N ARG A 121 30.65 13.89 2.38
CA ARG A 121 29.86 12.64 2.21
C ARG A 121 30.39 11.75 1.09
N ARG A 122 30.86 12.34 -0.02
CA ARG A 122 31.49 11.61 -1.14
C ARG A 122 32.85 11.06 -0.72
N ASN A 123 33.70 11.86 -0.07
CA ASN A 123 35.03 11.45 0.39
C ASN A 123 34.96 10.34 1.45
N LEU A 124 33.93 10.36 2.30
CA LEU A 124 33.66 9.30 3.28
C LEU A 124 32.93 8.08 2.67
N GLU A 125 32.59 8.13 1.38
CA GLU A 125 31.86 7.08 0.66
C GLU A 125 30.64 6.56 1.42
N LEU A 126 29.86 7.47 2.03
CA LEU A 126 28.78 7.06 2.95
C LEU A 126 27.71 6.20 2.26
N PHE A 127 27.38 6.55 1.02
CA PHE A 127 26.26 5.94 0.27
C PHE A 127 26.65 5.35 -1.08
N GLN A 128 27.76 5.80 -1.66
CA GLN A 128 28.26 5.39 -2.97
C GLN A 128 29.79 5.39 -2.94
N SER A 129 30.41 4.42 -3.61
CA SER A 129 31.87 4.38 -3.75
C SER A 129 32.33 5.28 -4.90
N SER A 130 33.40 6.04 -4.68
CA SER A 130 33.99 6.95 -5.67
C SER A 130 34.69 6.22 -6.80
N GLN A 131 35.21 5.00 -6.55
CA GLN A 131 35.96 4.22 -7.53
C GLN A 131 35.06 3.44 -8.49
N LEU A 132 33.94 2.93 -8.00
CA LEU A 132 33.05 2.05 -8.76
C LEU A 132 31.80 2.75 -9.28
N GLY A 133 31.47 3.96 -8.79
CA GLY A 133 30.22 4.65 -9.12
C GLY A 133 28.96 3.87 -8.73
N THR A 134 29.10 2.81 -7.94
CA THR A 134 28.01 1.94 -7.47
C THR A 134 27.91 2.02 -5.95
N SER A 135 26.78 1.58 -5.41
CA SER A 135 26.58 1.46 -3.95
C SER A 135 27.53 0.44 -3.32
N SER A 136 28.04 -0.51 -4.11
CA SER A 136 28.99 -1.54 -3.68
C SER A 136 30.31 -0.90 -3.23
N GLY A 137 30.70 -1.12 -1.98
CA GLY A 137 31.92 -0.57 -1.38
C GLY A 137 31.71 0.67 -0.51
N SER A 138 30.49 1.22 -0.46
CA SER A 138 30.14 2.31 0.46
C SER A 138 30.01 1.85 1.91
N LEU A 139 30.15 2.77 2.88
CA LEU A 139 29.91 2.48 4.29
C LEU A 139 28.53 1.84 4.51
N LEU A 140 27.47 2.42 3.92
CA LEU A 140 26.12 1.88 4.02
C LEU A 140 26.07 0.42 3.54
N SER A 141 26.71 0.08 2.42
CA SER A 141 26.70 -1.29 1.90
C SER A 141 27.38 -2.31 2.83
N VAL A 142 28.33 -1.86 3.66
CA VAL A 142 29.03 -2.71 4.63
C VAL A 142 28.20 -2.93 5.88
N ILE A 143 27.55 -1.88 6.39
CA ILE A 143 26.86 -1.93 7.68
C ILE A 143 25.36 -2.24 7.58
N ASP A 144 24.76 -2.11 6.40
CA ASP A 144 23.34 -2.41 6.19
C ASP A 144 23.09 -3.92 6.15
N LEU A 145 23.00 -4.49 7.35
CA LEU A 145 22.57 -5.87 7.61
C LEU A 145 21.13 -5.91 8.14
N THR A 146 20.36 -4.86 7.88
CA THR A 146 18.99 -4.72 8.38
C THR A 146 18.08 -5.81 7.83
N LYS A 147 17.05 -6.18 8.61
CA LYS A 147 16.12 -7.26 8.24
C LYS A 147 14.83 -6.77 7.60
N THR A 148 14.62 -5.46 7.55
CA THR A 148 13.43 -4.85 6.96
C THR A 148 13.82 -3.69 6.05
N PRO A 149 13.10 -3.46 4.94
CA PRO A 149 13.37 -2.31 4.07
C PRO A 149 13.25 -0.95 4.79
N MET A 150 12.29 -0.82 5.72
CA MET A 150 12.14 0.37 6.56
C MET A 150 13.35 0.59 7.49
N GLY A 151 13.95 -0.50 8.01
CA GLY A 151 15.18 -0.44 8.80
C GLY A 151 16.37 0.07 7.98
N GLY A 152 16.54 -0.40 6.74
CA GLY A 152 17.59 0.07 5.84
C GLY A 152 17.43 1.56 5.49
N ARG A 153 16.19 2.01 5.23
CA ARG A 153 15.89 3.44 5.04
C ARG A 153 16.23 4.28 6.27
N LEU A 154 15.88 3.79 7.47
CA LEU A 154 16.19 4.47 8.73
C LEU A 154 17.71 4.56 8.96
N LEU A 155 18.45 3.48 8.71
CA LEU A 155 19.90 3.45 8.82
C LEU A 155 20.56 4.45 7.87
N LYS A 156 20.13 4.46 6.59
CA LYS A 156 20.58 5.44 5.60
C LYS A 156 20.31 6.88 6.08
N LYS A 157 19.12 7.14 6.63
CA LYS A 157 18.76 8.45 7.21
C LYS A 157 19.71 8.84 8.35
N TRP A 158 19.99 7.92 9.28
CA TRP A 158 20.90 8.18 10.41
C TRP A 158 22.34 8.46 9.98
N LEU A 159 22.87 7.75 8.97
CA LEU A 159 24.20 8.03 8.42
C LEU A 159 24.28 9.43 7.79
N GLY A 160 23.20 9.88 7.15
CA GLY A 160 23.14 11.20 6.52
C GLY A 160 22.92 12.37 7.48
N GLN A 161 22.44 12.06 8.69
CA GLN A 161 22.08 13.02 9.74
C GLN A 161 22.62 12.54 11.11
N PRO A 162 23.94 12.59 11.35
CA PRO A 162 24.51 12.23 12.65
C PRO A 162 23.98 13.17 13.74
N LEU A 163 23.54 12.61 14.87
CA LEU A 163 23.01 13.38 15.99
C LEU A 163 24.10 14.17 16.71
N LEU A 164 23.76 15.37 17.18
CA LEU A 164 24.58 16.15 18.12
C LEU A 164 24.12 16.02 19.58
N ASP A 165 22.91 15.51 19.81
CA ASP A 165 22.34 15.31 21.14
C ASP A 165 22.95 14.08 21.83
N ILE A 166 23.72 14.33 22.88
CA ILE A 166 24.41 13.31 23.68
C ILE A 166 23.41 12.36 24.37
N THR A 167 22.26 12.87 24.82
CA THR A 167 21.24 12.05 25.48
C THR A 167 20.67 11.01 24.52
N LEU A 168 20.31 11.43 23.31
CA LEU A 168 19.82 10.52 22.27
C LEU A 168 20.90 9.54 21.79
N LEU A 169 22.17 9.98 21.70
CA LEU A 169 23.29 9.11 21.36
C LEU A 169 23.49 8.02 22.42
N ASN A 170 23.49 8.39 23.71
CA ASN A 170 23.63 7.43 24.81
C ASN A 170 22.47 6.42 24.81
N GLN A 171 21.24 6.88 24.62
CA GLN A 171 20.07 6.00 24.52
C GLN A 171 20.22 4.95 23.39
N ARG A 172 20.76 5.34 22.22
CA ARG A 172 21.05 4.40 21.12
C ARG A 172 22.19 3.44 21.47
N GLN A 173 23.25 3.92 22.11
CA GLN A 173 24.39 3.09 22.50
C GLN A 173 24.01 2.06 23.56
N GLU A 174 23.21 2.44 24.56
CA GLU A 174 22.68 1.53 25.58
C GLU A 174 21.86 0.40 24.95
N ALA A 175 21.04 0.73 23.95
CA ALA A 175 20.27 -0.27 23.22
C ALA A 175 21.18 -1.28 22.50
N VAL A 176 22.22 -0.80 21.82
CA VAL A 176 23.21 -1.66 21.15
C VAL A 176 23.95 -2.54 22.16
N VAL A 177 24.46 -1.96 23.24
CA VAL A 177 25.19 -2.68 24.30
C VAL A 177 24.32 -3.79 24.89
N TRP A 178 23.04 -3.50 25.17
CA TRP A 178 22.12 -4.50 25.70
C TRP A 178 21.91 -5.66 24.73
N PHE A 179 21.69 -5.39 23.44
CA PHE A 179 21.57 -6.46 22.44
C PHE A 179 22.87 -7.24 22.24
N VAL A 180 24.05 -6.61 22.35
CA VAL A 180 25.35 -7.28 22.30
C VAL A 180 25.49 -8.26 23.46
N ALA A 181 25.17 -7.83 24.69
CA ALA A 181 25.22 -8.65 25.89
C ALA A 181 24.19 -9.80 25.88
N ASN A 182 23.03 -9.61 25.23
CA ASN A 182 21.92 -10.57 25.22
C ASN A 182 21.79 -11.29 23.85
N THR A 183 22.75 -12.18 23.53
CA THR A 183 22.81 -12.87 22.22
C THR A 183 21.53 -13.62 21.84
N ALA A 184 20.90 -14.35 22.77
CA ALA A 184 19.66 -15.08 22.48
C ALA A 184 18.53 -14.12 22.04
N ARG A 185 18.34 -13.01 22.76
CA ARG A 185 17.34 -11.98 22.43
C ARG A 185 17.63 -11.28 21.13
N ARG A 186 18.91 -11.01 20.84
CA ARG A 186 19.34 -10.44 19.56
C ARG A 186 18.96 -11.34 18.40
N ILE A 187 19.24 -12.65 18.49
CA ILE A 187 18.87 -13.62 17.46
C ILE A 187 17.35 -13.71 17.31
N GLU A 188 16.61 -13.76 18.41
CA GLU A 188 15.14 -13.80 18.40
C GLU A 188 14.54 -12.56 17.73
N THR A 189 15.07 -11.37 18.06
CA THR A 189 14.64 -10.09 17.47
C THR A 189 14.93 -10.06 15.96
N ILE A 190 16.12 -10.50 15.54
CA ILE A 190 16.49 -10.59 14.12
C ILE A 190 15.52 -11.50 13.36
N ASN A 191 15.18 -12.66 13.93
CA ASN A 191 14.26 -13.61 13.32
C ASN A 191 12.84 -13.05 13.24
N ALA A 192 12.38 -12.35 14.29
CA ALA A 192 11.06 -11.73 14.31
C ALA A 192 10.95 -10.58 13.29
N LEU A 193 11.97 -9.70 13.22
CA LEU A 193 12.04 -8.62 12.24
C LEU A 193 12.10 -9.14 10.80
N GLY A 194 12.79 -10.26 10.55
CA GLY A 194 12.85 -10.89 9.23
C GLY A 194 11.51 -11.40 8.68
N ARG A 195 10.47 -11.48 9.53
CA ARG A 195 9.10 -11.83 9.10
C ARG A 195 8.27 -10.61 8.71
N LEU A 196 8.73 -9.40 9.04
CA LEU A 196 8.01 -8.18 8.72
C LEU A 196 8.18 -7.83 7.25
N ALA A 197 7.06 -7.52 6.61
CA ALA A 197 7.07 -6.86 5.31
C ALA A 197 7.41 -5.36 5.47
N ASP A 198 7.44 -4.64 4.35
CA ASP A 198 7.62 -3.18 4.35
C ASP A 198 6.35 -2.47 4.87
N LEU A 199 6.19 -2.44 6.20
CA LEU A 199 5.01 -1.89 6.88
C LEU A 199 4.75 -0.42 6.51
N GLU A 200 5.78 0.41 6.41
CA GLU A 200 5.62 1.82 6.02
C GLU A 200 4.91 1.94 4.67
N ARG A 201 5.38 1.20 3.66
CA ARG A 201 4.75 1.23 2.32
C ARG A 201 3.36 0.61 2.31
N LEU A 202 3.17 -0.51 3.00
CA LEU A 202 1.87 -1.18 3.09
C LEU A 202 0.81 -0.26 3.70
N ILE A 203 1.14 0.42 4.80
CA ILE A 203 0.23 1.35 5.47
C ILE A 203 -0.19 2.49 4.53
N ASN A 204 0.72 3.03 3.74
CA ASN A 204 0.36 4.11 2.82
C ASN A 204 -0.51 3.63 1.66
N ARG A 205 -0.25 2.44 1.12
CA ARG A 205 -1.14 1.85 0.12
C ARG A 205 -2.55 1.62 0.66
N VAL A 206 -2.66 1.18 1.92
CA VAL A 206 -3.95 1.03 2.61
C VAL A 206 -4.64 2.38 2.77
N ARG A 207 -3.92 3.40 3.23
CA ARG A 207 -4.46 4.76 3.41
C ARG A 207 -4.89 5.40 2.09
N SER A 208 -4.16 5.17 1.00
CA SER A 208 -4.53 5.63 -0.35
C SER A 208 -5.63 4.79 -1.02
N GLY A 209 -6.14 3.74 -0.37
CA GLY A 209 -7.20 2.90 -0.93
C GLY A 209 -6.79 2.03 -2.11
N ILE A 210 -5.49 1.85 -2.35
CA ILE A 210 -4.93 1.09 -3.48
C ILE A 210 -4.30 -0.24 -3.07
N ALA A 211 -4.36 -0.59 -1.77
CA ALA A 211 -3.84 -1.85 -1.28
C ALA A 211 -4.61 -3.05 -1.87
N ILE A 212 -3.88 -4.07 -2.30
CA ILE A 212 -4.48 -5.31 -2.80
C ILE A 212 -4.68 -6.33 -1.67
N PRO A 213 -5.56 -7.34 -1.82
CA PRO A 213 -5.86 -8.31 -0.76
C PRO A 213 -4.63 -9.01 -0.17
N ARG A 214 -3.68 -9.41 -1.02
CA ARG A 214 -2.41 -10.03 -0.59
C ARG A 214 -1.58 -9.11 0.30
N GLU A 215 -1.63 -7.80 0.07
CA GLU A 215 -0.94 -6.80 0.89
C GLU A 215 -1.58 -6.68 2.28
N LEU A 216 -2.91 -6.79 2.38
CA LEU A 216 -3.60 -6.84 3.67
C LEU A 216 -3.23 -8.10 4.45
N VAL A 217 -3.13 -9.26 3.80
CA VAL A 217 -2.64 -10.50 4.43
C VAL A 217 -1.19 -10.33 4.90
N SER A 218 -0.33 -9.69 4.08
CA SER A 218 1.05 -9.39 4.45
C SER A 218 1.15 -8.43 5.64
N LEU A 219 0.27 -7.43 5.71
CA LEU A 219 0.15 -6.51 6.84
C LEU A 219 -0.24 -7.27 8.10
N ARG A 220 -1.27 -8.12 8.04
CA ARG A 220 -1.71 -8.97 9.16
C ARG A 220 -0.56 -9.83 9.70
N ARG A 221 0.11 -10.59 8.83
CA ARG A 221 1.24 -11.46 9.20
C ARG A 221 2.41 -10.68 9.83
N SER A 222 2.65 -9.46 9.36
CA SER A 222 3.67 -8.59 9.95
C SER A 222 3.26 -8.13 11.35
N LEU A 223 2.00 -7.71 11.52
CA LEU A 223 1.47 -7.29 12.82
C LEU A 223 1.39 -8.44 13.84
N GLU A 224 1.15 -9.68 13.40
CA GLU A 224 1.20 -10.88 14.26
C GLU A 224 2.58 -11.11 14.91
N ALA A 225 3.67 -10.62 14.31
CA ALA A 225 5.01 -10.71 14.88
C ALA A 225 5.30 -9.61 15.93
N VAL A 226 4.52 -8.53 15.95
CA VAL A 226 4.75 -7.36 16.82
C VAL A 226 4.65 -7.69 18.32
N PRO A 227 3.66 -8.47 18.81
CA PRO A 227 3.62 -8.90 20.21
C PRO A 227 4.92 -9.61 20.65
N GLN A 228 5.48 -10.47 19.80
CA GLN A 228 6.73 -11.18 20.10
C GLN A 228 7.89 -10.18 20.22
N ILE A 229 8.01 -9.23 19.28
CA ILE A 229 9.06 -8.21 19.32
C ILE A 229 8.95 -7.38 20.61
N ARG A 230 7.74 -6.96 20.99
CA ARG A 230 7.52 -6.21 22.22
C ARG A 230 7.97 -7.01 23.45
N ALA A 231 7.59 -8.28 23.56
CA ALA A 231 7.93 -9.13 24.69
C ALA A 231 9.45 -9.30 24.88
N ILE A 232 10.22 -9.35 23.78
CA ILE A 232 11.69 -9.42 23.86
C ILE A 232 12.28 -8.15 24.49
N VAL A 233 11.68 -7.00 24.20
CA VAL A 233 12.17 -5.66 24.56
C VAL A 233 11.69 -5.22 25.96
N GLU A 234 10.49 -5.61 26.38
CA GLU A 234 9.77 -5.21 27.61
C GLU A 234 10.27 -5.90 28.90
N ASN A 235 11.55 -6.27 28.98
CA ASN A 235 12.08 -6.95 30.16
C ASN A 235 12.46 -5.99 31.30
N GLU A 236 12.26 -6.42 32.56
CA GLU A 236 12.52 -5.63 33.77
C GLU A 236 13.93 -5.02 33.84
N SER A 237 14.94 -5.67 33.26
CA SER A 237 16.33 -5.20 33.24
C SER A 237 16.74 -4.54 31.92
N SER A 238 15.78 -4.23 31.04
CA SER A 238 16.03 -3.68 29.70
C SER A 238 16.04 -2.15 29.74
N PRO A 239 17.08 -1.47 29.21
CA PRO A 239 17.06 -0.02 29.02
C PRO A 239 16.12 0.42 27.88
N LEU A 240 15.36 -0.52 27.29
CA LEU A 240 14.54 -0.32 26.10
C LEU A 240 13.06 -0.08 26.42
N SER A 241 12.72 0.31 27.65
CA SER A 241 11.33 0.61 28.02
C SER A 241 10.69 1.68 27.12
N TRP A 242 11.47 2.69 26.74
CA TRP A 242 11.07 3.71 25.77
C TRP A 242 10.67 3.10 24.42
N LEU A 243 11.41 2.12 23.93
CA LEU A 243 11.13 1.45 22.66
C LEU A 243 9.91 0.53 22.78
N ALA A 244 9.80 -0.21 23.89
CA ALA A 244 8.65 -1.08 24.16
C ALA A 244 7.33 -0.28 24.17
N SER A 245 7.35 0.95 24.71
CA SER A 245 6.17 1.82 24.77
C SER A 245 5.66 2.28 23.38
N GLU A 246 6.55 2.36 22.40
CA GLU A 246 6.21 2.73 21.01
C GLU A 246 5.72 1.54 20.19
N ILE A 247 6.02 0.31 20.61
CA ILE A 247 5.63 -0.92 19.90
C ILE A 247 4.20 -1.30 20.29
N LYS A 248 3.25 -0.99 19.39
CA LYS A 248 1.81 -1.25 19.58
C LYS A 248 1.40 -2.54 18.86
N PRO A 249 0.90 -3.57 19.56
CA PRO A 249 0.50 -4.85 18.96
C PRO A 249 -0.64 -4.81 17.92
N CYS A 250 -1.50 -3.77 17.93
CA CYS A 250 -2.58 -3.58 16.96
C CYS A 250 -3.49 -4.81 16.75
N VAL A 251 -3.84 -5.52 17.84
CA VAL A 251 -4.60 -6.79 17.80
C VAL A 251 -5.92 -6.67 17.06
N GLU A 252 -6.64 -5.56 17.22
CA GLU A 252 -7.92 -5.32 16.54
C GLU A 252 -7.79 -5.35 15.01
N VAL A 253 -6.68 -4.84 14.47
CA VAL A 253 -6.41 -4.84 13.03
C VAL A 253 -6.09 -6.26 12.56
N VAL A 254 -5.30 -7.00 13.33
CA VAL A 254 -4.99 -8.41 13.06
C VAL A 254 -6.29 -9.23 13.00
N ASP A 255 -7.15 -9.08 13.99
CA ASP A 255 -8.42 -9.80 14.11
C ASP A 255 -9.41 -9.44 12.99
N LEU A 256 -9.46 -8.17 12.62
CA LEU A 256 -10.30 -7.71 11.52
C LEU A 256 -9.86 -8.36 10.20
N ILE A 257 -8.57 -8.26 9.84
CA ILE A 257 -8.07 -8.83 8.59
C ILE A 257 -8.17 -10.36 8.62
N SER A 258 -7.91 -10.98 9.78
CA SER A 258 -8.02 -12.44 9.96
C SER A 258 -9.43 -12.93 9.69
N ARG A 259 -10.47 -12.24 10.17
CA ARG A 259 -11.86 -12.62 9.93
C ARG A 259 -12.38 -12.22 8.55
N ALA A 260 -11.82 -11.16 7.95
CA ALA A 260 -12.31 -10.60 6.70
C ALA A 260 -11.71 -11.24 5.44
N ILE A 261 -10.39 -11.49 5.40
CA ILE A 261 -9.67 -11.77 4.16
C ILE A 261 -9.19 -13.22 4.10
N VAL A 262 -9.40 -13.88 2.95
CA VAL A 262 -8.92 -15.24 2.64
C VAL A 262 -7.40 -15.26 2.53
N GLU A 263 -6.75 -16.31 3.04
CA GLU A 263 -5.27 -16.38 3.12
C GLU A 263 -4.57 -16.37 1.76
N GLU A 264 -5.19 -17.02 0.77
CA GLU A 264 -4.67 -17.14 -0.60
C GLU A 264 -5.25 -16.06 -1.55
N ALA A 265 -5.79 -14.97 -0.99
CA ALA A 265 -6.36 -13.89 -1.79
C ALA A 265 -5.27 -13.23 -2.65
N SER A 266 -5.22 -13.63 -3.93
CA SER A 266 -4.25 -13.16 -4.93
C SER A 266 -4.89 -12.31 -6.03
N GLY A 267 -6.22 -12.30 -6.13
CA GLY A 267 -6.97 -11.56 -7.14
C GLY A 267 -7.08 -10.06 -6.86
N VAL A 268 -7.44 -9.32 -7.90
CA VAL A 268 -7.83 -7.91 -7.82
C VAL A 268 -9.17 -7.81 -7.11
N VAL A 269 -9.37 -6.74 -6.33
CA VAL A 269 -10.68 -6.43 -5.73
C VAL A 269 -11.72 -6.36 -6.87
N GLY A 270 -12.74 -7.23 -6.83
CA GLY A 270 -13.79 -7.32 -7.85
C GLY A 270 -13.87 -8.66 -8.61
N GLU A 271 -12.82 -9.49 -8.59
CA GLU A 271 -12.89 -10.84 -9.20
C GLU A 271 -13.53 -11.90 -8.27
N GLY A 272 -13.96 -11.48 -7.07
CA GLY A 272 -14.52 -12.35 -6.04
C GLY A 272 -13.45 -13.12 -5.26
N GLY A 273 -13.88 -13.95 -4.31
CA GLY A 273 -13.00 -14.87 -3.57
C GLY A 273 -12.08 -14.25 -2.50
N VAL A 274 -12.13 -12.92 -2.32
CA VAL A 274 -11.29 -12.21 -1.34
C VAL A 274 -11.84 -12.30 0.09
N ILE A 275 -13.13 -12.03 0.25
CA ILE A 275 -13.78 -11.99 1.57
C ILE A 275 -14.09 -13.40 2.06
N LYS A 276 -13.75 -13.71 3.33
CA LYS A 276 -14.01 -15.00 3.98
C LYS A 276 -15.52 -15.25 4.17
N PRO A 277 -15.96 -16.51 4.04
CA PRO A 277 -17.30 -16.90 4.47
C PRO A 277 -17.51 -16.57 5.95
N GLY A 278 -18.71 -16.12 6.32
CA GLY A 278 -19.08 -15.75 7.68
C GLY A 278 -18.74 -14.31 8.06
N PHE A 279 -18.01 -13.57 7.22
CA PHE A 279 -17.70 -12.16 7.49
C PHE A 279 -18.90 -11.25 7.22
N SER A 280 -19.65 -11.51 6.14
CA SER A 280 -20.86 -10.76 5.78
C SER A 280 -22.00 -11.73 5.48
N PRO A 281 -23.05 -11.79 6.31
CA PRO A 281 -24.21 -12.66 6.08
C PRO A 281 -24.89 -12.38 4.73
N GLN A 282 -24.90 -11.12 4.30
CA GLN A 282 -25.48 -10.70 3.02
C GLN A 282 -24.67 -11.26 1.84
N LEU A 283 -23.34 -11.16 1.90
CA LEU A 283 -22.45 -11.71 0.88
C LEU A 283 -22.57 -13.24 0.81
N ASP A 284 -22.66 -13.90 1.96
CA ASP A 284 -22.81 -15.34 2.05
C ASP A 284 -24.15 -15.82 1.45
N GLN A 285 -25.25 -15.09 1.68
CA GLN A 285 -26.54 -15.38 1.06
C GLN A 285 -26.46 -15.29 -0.47
N ILE A 286 -25.84 -14.22 -1.01
CA ILE A 286 -25.69 -14.03 -2.45
C ILE A 286 -24.81 -15.15 -3.06
N ARG A 287 -23.70 -15.50 -2.40
CA ARG A 287 -22.81 -16.60 -2.83
C ARG A 287 -23.53 -17.95 -2.81
N SER A 288 -24.30 -18.23 -1.76
CA SER A 288 -25.09 -19.45 -1.63
C SER A 288 -26.13 -19.57 -2.76
N ALA A 289 -26.88 -18.49 -3.01
CA ALA A 289 -27.86 -18.45 -4.10
C ALA A 289 -27.21 -18.68 -5.47
N SER A 290 -26.07 -18.02 -5.76
CA SER A 290 -25.30 -18.23 -6.99
C SER A 290 -24.79 -19.67 -7.13
N ARG A 291 -24.29 -20.27 -6.04
CA ARG A 291 -23.82 -21.66 -6.03
C ARG A 291 -24.97 -22.64 -6.31
N ASN A 292 -26.12 -22.44 -5.69
CA ASN A 292 -27.31 -23.27 -5.90
C ASN A 292 -27.80 -23.19 -7.36
N ALA A 293 -27.80 -21.99 -7.93
CA ALA A 293 -28.16 -21.79 -9.34
C ALA A 293 -27.16 -22.46 -10.30
N LYS A 294 -25.85 -22.37 -10.04
CA LYS A 294 -24.83 -23.09 -10.84
C LYS A 294 -24.98 -24.61 -10.72
N GLN A 295 -25.27 -25.12 -9.53
CA GLN A 295 -25.52 -26.54 -9.31
C GLN A 295 -26.76 -27.00 -10.07
N TYR A 296 -27.85 -26.22 -10.01
CA TYR A 296 -29.06 -26.49 -10.78
C TYR A 296 -28.76 -26.57 -12.29
N LEU A 297 -27.97 -25.65 -12.85
CA LEU A 297 -27.58 -25.67 -14.26
C LEU A 297 -26.71 -26.88 -14.63
N ALA A 298 -25.82 -27.30 -13.73
CA ALA A 298 -25.02 -28.51 -13.93
C ALA A 298 -25.90 -29.79 -13.97
N ASP A 299 -26.96 -29.81 -13.17
CA ASP A 299 -27.93 -30.91 -13.14
C ASP A 299 -29.01 -30.83 -14.23
N LEU A 300 -29.19 -29.65 -14.85
CA LEU A 300 -30.24 -29.38 -15.84
C LEU A 300 -30.10 -30.26 -17.08
N GLU A 301 -28.88 -30.45 -17.58
CA GLU A 301 -28.65 -31.31 -18.75
C GLU A 301 -29.14 -32.74 -18.52
N ARG A 302 -28.87 -33.30 -17.34
CA ARG A 302 -29.35 -34.65 -16.98
C ARG A 302 -30.87 -34.67 -16.88
N LYS A 303 -31.46 -33.72 -16.15
CA LYS A 303 -32.92 -33.62 -15.95
C LYS A 303 -33.67 -33.51 -17.29
N GLU A 304 -33.20 -32.65 -18.19
CA GLU A 304 -33.85 -32.46 -19.49
C GLU A 304 -33.63 -33.65 -20.43
N ARG A 305 -32.48 -34.33 -20.37
CA ARG A 305 -32.27 -35.60 -21.09
C ARG A 305 -33.22 -36.69 -20.64
N GLU A 306 -33.45 -36.81 -19.34
CA GLU A 306 -34.40 -37.77 -18.76
C GLU A 306 -35.85 -37.40 -19.12
N ARG A 307 -36.21 -36.11 -19.04
CA ARG A 307 -37.55 -35.59 -19.35
C ARG A 307 -37.94 -35.75 -20.82
N THR A 308 -37.01 -35.47 -21.74
CA THR A 308 -37.28 -35.45 -23.19
C THR A 308 -36.88 -36.75 -23.90
N GLU A 309 -36.14 -37.62 -23.22
CA GLU A 309 -35.46 -38.81 -23.78
C GLU A 309 -34.50 -38.51 -24.94
N ILE A 310 -34.04 -37.26 -25.07
CA ILE A 310 -33.09 -36.84 -26.11
C ILE A 310 -31.66 -36.95 -25.58
N LYS A 311 -30.99 -38.09 -25.80
CA LYS A 311 -29.62 -38.33 -25.30
C LYS A 311 -28.58 -37.33 -25.81
N SER A 312 -28.81 -36.70 -26.98
CA SER A 312 -27.89 -35.72 -27.57
C SER A 312 -28.04 -34.29 -27.04
N LEU A 313 -29.04 -34.02 -26.20
CA LEU A 313 -29.32 -32.69 -25.64
C LEU A 313 -28.12 -32.19 -24.84
N LYS A 314 -27.73 -30.94 -25.03
CA LYS A 314 -26.61 -30.31 -24.30
C LYS A 314 -27.00 -28.95 -23.74
N VAL A 315 -26.55 -28.64 -22.52
CA VAL A 315 -26.65 -27.29 -21.97
C VAL A 315 -25.32 -26.57 -22.18
N GLY A 316 -25.38 -25.40 -22.84
CA GLY A 316 -24.19 -24.59 -23.13
C GLY A 316 -24.33 -23.16 -22.65
N TYR A 317 -23.22 -22.42 -22.65
CA TYR A 317 -23.18 -20.99 -22.33
C TYR A 317 -22.45 -20.22 -23.44
N ASN A 318 -23.01 -19.10 -23.86
CA ASN A 318 -22.38 -18.15 -24.78
C ASN A 318 -22.36 -16.76 -24.15
N LYS A 319 -21.26 -16.01 -24.30
CA LYS A 319 -21.12 -14.66 -23.73
C LYS A 319 -22.17 -13.65 -24.25
N VAL A 320 -22.68 -13.81 -25.47
CA VAL A 320 -23.58 -12.85 -26.12
C VAL A 320 -25.04 -13.12 -25.77
N PHE A 321 -25.44 -14.39 -25.73
CA PHE A 321 -26.84 -14.76 -25.57
C PHE A 321 -27.12 -15.56 -24.30
N GLY A 322 -26.10 -15.87 -23.50
CA GLY A 322 -26.27 -16.56 -22.23
C GLY A 322 -26.35 -18.08 -22.33
N TYR A 323 -26.99 -18.69 -21.33
CA TYR A 323 -27.24 -20.13 -21.29
C TYR A 323 -28.29 -20.55 -22.36
N TYR A 324 -28.14 -21.78 -22.87
CA TYR A 324 -29.04 -22.37 -23.86
C TYR A 324 -29.06 -23.90 -23.78
N ILE A 325 -30.14 -24.48 -24.31
CA ILE A 325 -30.32 -25.91 -24.52
C ILE A 325 -30.19 -26.18 -26.02
N GLU A 326 -29.25 -27.02 -26.42
CA GLU A 326 -29.00 -27.38 -27.82
C GLU A 326 -29.58 -28.75 -28.14
N VAL A 327 -30.41 -28.82 -29.18
CA VAL A 327 -31.05 -30.05 -29.65
C VAL A 327 -30.72 -30.26 -31.14
N THR A 328 -30.28 -31.46 -31.49
CA THR A 328 -29.89 -31.81 -32.87
C THR A 328 -31.12 -31.94 -33.79
N SER A 329 -30.95 -31.61 -35.08
CA SER A 329 -32.06 -31.60 -36.06
C SER A 329 -32.99 -32.83 -36.06
N PRO A 330 -32.49 -34.08 -35.90
CA PRO A 330 -33.35 -35.28 -35.88
C PRO A 330 -34.33 -35.37 -34.71
N HIS A 331 -34.11 -34.60 -33.65
CA HIS A 331 -34.91 -34.65 -32.42
C HIS A 331 -35.76 -33.40 -32.19
N LEU A 332 -35.81 -32.48 -33.16
CA LEU A 332 -36.59 -31.23 -33.05
C LEU A 332 -38.09 -31.48 -32.86
N SER A 333 -38.64 -32.57 -33.42
CA SER A 333 -40.04 -32.95 -33.23
C SER A 333 -40.37 -33.42 -31.81
N ARG A 334 -39.35 -33.73 -31.00
CA ARG A 334 -39.50 -34.15 -29.59
C ARG A 334 -39.25 -33.00 -28.61
N VAL A 335 -39.01 -31.79 -29.12
CA VAL A 335 -38.80 -30.60 -28.29
C VAL A 335 -40.14 -30.20 -27.65
N PRO A 336 -40.21 -30.09 -26.32
CA PRO A 336 -41.41 -29.63 -25.62
C PRO A 336 -41.84 -28.21 -26.00
N GLU A 337 -43.12 -27.88 -25.81
CA GLU A 337 -43.67 -26.55 -26.14
C GLU A 337 -43.16 -25.42 -25.22
N ASP A 338 -42.68 -25.74 -24.01
CA ASP A 338 -42.11 -24.77 -23.07
C ASP A 338 -40.71 -24.26 -23.48
N TYR A 339 -40.13 -24.83 -24.55
CA TYR A 339 -38.85 -24.42 -25.09
C TYR A 339 -39.03 -23.26 -26.08
N ILE A 340 -38.46 -22.11 -25.74
CA ILE A 340 -38.50 -20.92 -26.59
C ILE A 340 -37.24 -20.91 -27.46
N ARG A 341 -37.43 -20.92 -28.79
CA ARG A 341 -36.32 -20.93 -29.75
C ARG A 341 -35.51 -19.63 -29.66
N LYS A 342 -34.18 -19.78 -29.68
CA LYS A 342 -33.22 -18.69 -29.52
C LYS A 342 -32.34 -18.50 -30.75
N GLN A 343 -31.87 -19.59 -31.36
CA GLN A 343 -30.97 -19.56 -32.51
C GLN A 343 -31.06 -20.86 -33.31
N THR A 344 -30.98 -20.78 -34.64
CA THR A 344 -30.89 -21.94 -35.54
C THR A 344 -29.46 -22.10 -36.05
N LEU A 345 -28.93 -23.33 -36.01
CA LEU A 345 -27.61 -23.72 -36.52
C LEU A 345 -27.77 -24.72 -37.68
N VAL A 346 -26.69 -24.99 -38.41
CA VAL A 346 -26.67 -25.88 -39.59
C VAL A 346 -27.10 -27.32 -39.26
N GLY A 347 -26.98 -27.77 -38.01
CA GLY A 347 -27.35 -29.13 -37.59
C GLY A 347 -28.04 -29.24 -36.22
N ALA A 348 -28.45 -28.11 -35.64
CA ALA A 348 -29.09 -28.05 -34.33
C ALA A 348 -29.91 -26.76 -34.18
N GLU A 349 -30.84 -26.75 -33.23
CA GLU A 349 -31.48 -25.52 -32.75
C GLU A 349 -31.18 -25.32 -31.26
N ARG A 350 -31.07 -24.05 -30.87
CA ARG A 350 -30.86 -23.62 -29.49
C ARG A 350 -32.13 -23.03 -28.93
N PHE A 351 -32.46 -23.43 -27.72
CA PHE A 351 -33.65 -23.04 -26.98
C PHE A 351 -33.28 -22.49 -25.60
N PHE A 352 -34.22 -21.82 -24.96
CA PHE A 352 -34.19 -21.53 -23.54
C PHE A 352 -35.57 -21.80 -22.94
N THR A 353 -35.61 -22.09 -21.64
CA THR A 353 -36.87 -22.15 -20.87
C THR A 353 -36.96 -20.92 -19.97
N PRO A 354 -38.17 -20.50 -19.56
CA PRO A 354 -38.34 -19.44 -18.56
C PRO A 354 -37.52 -19.70 -17.29
N GLU A 355 -37.54 -20.94 -16.79
CA GLU A 355 -36.79 -21.38 -15.61
C GLU A 355 -35.27 -21.21 -15.81
N LEU A 356 -34.72 -21.63 -16.96
CA LEU A 356 -33.30 -21.43 -17.28
C LEU A 356 -32.91 -19.95 -17.22
N LYS A 357 -33.79 -19.07 -17.73
CA LYS A 357 -33.55 -17.63 -17.78
C LYS A 357 -33.61 -16.98 -16.39
N GLU A 358 -34.46 -17.48 -15.49
CA GLU A 358 -34.51 -17.04 -14.09
C GLU A 358 -33.20 -17.38 -13.35
N TYR A 359 -32.73 -18.63 -13.46
CA TYR A 359 -31.47 -19.04 -12.84
C TYR A 359 -30.25 -18.31 -13.43
N GLU A 360 -30.22 -18.09 -14.74
CA GLU A 360 -29.21 -17.26 -15.38
C GLU A 360 -29.19 -15.83 -14.83
N SER A 361 -30.36 -15.20 -14.75
CA SER A 361 -30.51 -13.85 -14.22
C SER A 361 -30.06 -13.78 -12.76
N LEU A 362 -30.34 -14.82 -11.96
CA LEU A 362 -29.90 -14.91 -10.57
C LEU A 362 -28.37 -14.99 -10.47
N ILE A 363 -27.72 -15.80 -11.31
CA ILE A 363 -26.25 -15.92 -11.33
C ILE A 363 -25.59 -14.60 -11.72
N LEU A 364 -26.07 -13.94 -12.78
CA LEU A 364 -25.52 -12.68 -13.26
C LEU A 364 -25.69 -11.56 -12.24
N ASN A 365 -26.90 -11.39 -11.67
CA ASN A 365 -27.14 -10.42 -10.60
C ASN A 365 -26.30 -10.71 -9.35
N ALA A 366 -26.14 -11.99 -9.00
CA ALA A 366 -25.30 -12.35 -7.88
C ALA A 366 -23.83 -12.01 -8.14
N GLN A 367 -23.33 -12.23 -9.36
CA GLN A 367 -21.96 -11.90 -9.73
C GLN A 367 -21.69 -10.39 -9.77
N GLU A 368 -22.66 -9.57 -10.17
CA GLU A 368 -22.55 -8.11 -10.15
C GLU A 368 -22.61 -7.53 -8.72
N ARG A 369 -23.38 -8.17 -7.82
CA ARG A 369 -23.52 -7.73 -6.42
C ARG A 369 -22.41 -8.23 -5.48
N ILE A 370 -21.63 -9.24 -5.89
CA ILE A 370 -20.46 -9.78 -5.16
C ILE A 370 -19.25 -8.94 -5.49
#